data_AF-T0LJH2-F1
#
_entry.id   AF-T0LJH2-F1
#
_cell.length_a   1.000
_cell.length_b   1.000
_cell.length_c   1.000
_cell.angle_alpha   90.00
_cell.angle_beta   90.00
_cell.angle_gamma   90.00
#
_symmetry.space_group_name_H-M   'P 1'
#
loop_
_entity.id
_entity.type
_entity.pdbx_description
1 polymer ?
#
loop_
_entity_poly.entity_id
_entity_poly.type
_entity_poly.pdbx_seq_one_letter_code
_entity_poly.pdbx_strand_id
1 'polypeptide(L)' 'MKYNPEIGIFGMDVVVTFKRRGGYRVARRWLSPRKVPEKIRVKREEMMKFMKENYNVEILEVG' A
#
# COMPACT_ATOMS: atom_id res chain seq x y z
N MET A 1 -3.35 -25.29 -1.25
CA MET A 1 -2.81 -25.37 0.12
C MET A 1 -3.88 -26.02 0.97
N LYS A 2 -3.64 -27.24 1.49
CA LYS A 2 -4.64 -27.99 2.27
C LYS A 2 -4.63 -27.51 3.71
N TYR A 3 -5.81 -27.33 4.28
CA TYR A 3 -6.01 -26.94 5.68
C TYR A 3 -5.51 -28.06 6.61
N ASN A 4 -4.70 -27.70 7.62
CA ASN A 4 -4.38 -28.59 8.73
C ASN A 4 -5.10 -28.09 9.99
N PRO A 5 -6.10 -28.85 10.51
CA PRO A 5 -6.88 -28.45 11.68
C PRO A 5 -6.09 -28.37 13.00
N GLU A 6 -4.87 -28.92 13.07
CA GLU A 6 -4.04 -28.86 14.28
C GLU A 6 -3.42 -27.49 14.55
N ILE A 7 -3.34 -26.62 13.53
CA ILE A 7 -2.61 -25.35 13.62
C ILE A 7 -3.45 -24.25 14.34
N GLY A 8 -4.78 -24.35 14.33
CA GLY A 8 -5.67 -23.33 14.94
C GLY A 8 -6.02 -22.13 14.04
N ILE A 9 -6.78 -21.16 14.57
CA ILE A 9 -7.17 -19.91 13.86
C ILE A 9 -6.15 -18.81 14.17
N PHE A 10 -5.53 -18.24 13.14
CA PHE A 10 -4.63 -17.09 13.28
C PHE A 10 -5.29 -15.83 12.72
N GLY A 11 -5.32 -14.78 13.54
CA GLY A 11 -5.56 -13.43 13.07
C GLY A 11 -4.29 -12.88 12.42
N MET A 12 -4.43 -12.09 11.36
CA MET A 12 -3.32 -11.38 10.72
C MET A 12 -3.74 -9.97 10.36
N ASP A 13 -2.93 -9.00 10.79
CA ASP A 13 -3.05 -7.61 10.34
C ASP A 13 -2.19 -7.40 9.11
N VAL A 14 -2.80 -6.89 8.03
CA VAL A 14 -2.11 -6.62 6.77
C VAL A 14 -2.12 -5.13 6.50
N VAL A 15 -0.94 -4.51 6.52
CA VAL A 15 -0.76 -3.09 6.19
C VAL A 15 0.00 -2.97 4.88
N VAL A 16 -0.57 -2.23 3.93
CA VAL A 16 0.02 -2.02 2.60
C VAL A 16 0.35 -0.55 2.39
N THR A 17 1.57 -0.26 1.95
CA THR A 17 1.99 1.10 1.59
C THR A 17 2.06 1.26 0.07
N PHE A 18 1.30 2.22 -0.45
CA PHE A 18 1.33 2.57 -1.88
C PHE A 18 2.42 3.61 -2.15
N LYS A 19 3.14 3.41 -3.25
CA LYS A 19 4.13 4.36 -3.76
C LYS A 19 4.01 4.46 -5.27
N ARG A 20 4.15 5.66 -5.82
CA ARG A 20 4.30 5.82 -7.27
C ARG A 20 5.57 5.13 -7.75
N ARG A 21 5.58 4.73 -9.03
CA ARG A 21 6.73 4.07 -9.65
C ARG A 21 7.95 5.00 -9.65
N GLY A 22 8.98 4.62 -8.90
CA GLY A 22 10.26 5.33 -8.84
C GLY A 22 10.28 6.55 -7.91
N GLY A 23 11.45 7.14 -7.71
CA GLY A 23 11.62 8.40 -6.96
C GLY A 23 11.65 8.29 -5.42
N TYR A 24 10.97 7.30 -4.82
CA TYR A 24 10.91 7.17 -3.35
C TYR A 24 12.25 6.82 -2.67
N ARG A 25 13.23 6.31 -3.43
CA ARG A 25 14.58 6.05 -2.91
C ARG A 25 15.32 7.33 -2.52
N VAL A 26 14.97 8.47 -3.13
CA VAL A 26 15.65 9.76 -2.91
C VAL A 26 15.59 10.23 -1.45
N ALA A 27 14.55 9.83 -0.70
CA ALA A 27 14.44 10.13 0.72
C ALA A 27 15.22 9.17 1.64
N ARG A 28 15.64 8.01 1.13
CA ARG A 28 16.28 6.94 1.93
C ARG A 28 17.76 6.72 1.58
N ARG A 29 18.24 7.28 0.46
CA ARG A 29 19.63 7.11 0.02
C ARG A 29 20.59 7.86 0.94
N TRP A 30 21.78 7.29 1.13
CA TRP A 30 22.87 7.93 1.90
C TRP A 30 23.29 9.25 1.25
N LEU A 31 23.70 9.20 -0.02
CA LEU A 31 24.23 10.38 -0.70
C LEU A 31 23.11 11.30 -1.17
N SER A 32 23.19 12.58 -0.78
CA SER A 32 22.24 13.64 -1.18
C SER A 32 20.76 13.25 -0.95
N PRO A 33 20.34 12.95 0.29
CA PRO A 33 18.94 12.69 0.57
C PRO A 33 18.11 13.94 0.26
N ARG A 34 16.93 13.76 -0.34
CA ARG A 34 15.96 14.85 -0.54
C ARG A 34 14.56 14.40 -0.18
N LYS A 35 13.73 15.36 0.23
CA LYS A 35 12.30 15.11 0.47
C LYS A 35 11.62 14.67 -0.82
N VAL A 36 10.69 13.74 -0.68
CA VAL A 36 9.82 13.30 -1.79
C VAL A 36 8.89 14.46 -2.17
N PRO A 37 8.94 14.96 -3.42
CA PRO A 37 8.03 16.01 -3.90
C PRO A 37 6.57 15.58 -3.83
N GLU A 38 5.66 16.52 -3.58
CA GLU A 38 4.23 16.23 -3.47
C GLU A 38 3.62 15.66 -4.75
N LYS A 39 4.15 16.07 -5.91
CA LYS A 39 3.69 15.58 -7.23
C LYS A 39 3.81 14.06 -7.40
N ILE A 40 4.74 13.41 -6.69
CA ILE A 40 4.92 11.95 -6.74
C ILE A 40 4.33 11.22 -5.54
N ARG A 41 3.71 11.95 -4.59
CA ARG A 41 2.95 11.35 -3.49
C ARG A 41 1.64 10.78 -4.01
N VAL A 42 1.22 9.67 -3.43
CA VAL A 42 -0.06 9.04 -3.75
C VAL A 42 -1.14 9.73 -2.93
N LYS A 43 -2.17 10.28 -3.58
CA LYS A 43 -3.35 10.81 -2.92
C LYS A 43 -4.33 9.69 -2.57
N ARG A 44 -5.15 9.88 -1.54
CA ARG A 44 -6.17 8.90 -1.11
C ARG A 44 -7.11 8.54 -2.26
N GLU A 45 -7.66 9.53 -2.95
CA GLU A 45 -8.58 9.34 -4.10
C GLU A 45 -7.96 8.52 -5.24
N GLU A 46 -6.72 8.84 -5.62
CA GLU A 46 -5.98 8.12 -6.66
C GLU A 46 -5.77 6.65 -6.27
N MET A 47 -5.42 6.39 -5.01
CA MET A 47 -5.26 5.04 -4.47
C MET A 47 -6.59 4.27 -4.50
N MET A 48 -7.69 4.91 -4.07
CA MET A 48 -9.01 4.29 -4.06
C MET A 48 -9.43 3.87 -5.48
N LYS A 49 -9.20 4.74 -6.46
CA LYS A 49 -9.46 4.44 -7.88
C LYS A 49 -8.59 3.29 -8.38
N PHE A 50 -7.28 3.31 -8.10
CA PHE A 50 -6.35 2.25 -8.50
C PHE A 50 -6.73 0.88 -7.92
N MET A 51 -7.15 0.84 -6.65
CA MET A 51 -7.62 -0.37 -5.99
C MET A 51 -8.87 -0.94 -6.65
N LYS A 52 -9.85 -0.08 -6.92
CA LYS A 52 -11.08 -0.49 -7.59
C LYS A 52 -10.83 -1.06 -8.99
N GLU A 53 -9.96 -0.41 -9.77
CA GLU A 53 -9.67 -0.82 -11.16
C GLU A 53 -8.80 -2.08 -11.27
N ASN A 54 -7.77 -2.24 -10.43
CA ASN A 54 -6.80 -3.34 -10.58
C ASN A 54 -7.11 -4.56 -9.71
N TYR A 55 -7.84 -4.38 -8.61
CA TYR A 55 -8.09 -5.42 -7.62
C TYR A 55 -9.58 -5.69 -7.38
N ASN A 56 -10.47 -4.97 -8.07
CA ASN A 56 -11.93 -5.12 -8.00
C ASN A 56 -12.47 -5.09 -6.56
N VAL A 57 -11.90 -4.21 -5.73
CA VAL A 57 -12.26 -4.07 -4.30
C VAL A 57 -13.33 -3.01 -4.12
N GLU A 58 -14.30 -3.30 -3.25
CA GLU A 58 -15.26 -2.30 -2.75
C GLU A 58 -14.70 -1.62 -1.49
N ILE A 59 -14.66 -0.29 -1.51
CA ILE A 59 -14.13 0.52 -0.41
C ILE A 59 -15.31 1.01 0.40
N LEU A 60 -15.44 0.52 1.63
CA LEU A 60 -16.42 0.98 2.59
C LEU A 60 -15.85 2.19 3.34
N GLU A 61 -16.44 3.38 3.15
CA GLU A 61 -16.15 4.51 4.03
C GLU A 61 -16.94 4.34 5.33
N VAL A 62 -16.22 4.13 6.43
CA VAL A 62 -16.80 4.19 7.77
C VAL A 62 -16.70 5.65 8.21
N GLY A 63 -17.84 6.34 8.22
CA GLY A 63 -17.99 7.71 8.68
C GLY A 63 -17.98 7.86 10.19
#